data_AF-Q6MFH0-F1
#
_entry.id   AF-Q6MFH0-F1
#
_cell.length_a   1.000
_cell.length_b   1.000
_cell.length_c   1.000
_cell.angle_alpha   90.00
_cell.angle_beta   90.00
_cell.angle_gamma   90.00
#
_symmetry.space_group_name_H-M   'P 1'
#
loop_
_entity.id
_entity.type
_entity.pdbx_description
1 polymer ?
#
loop_
_entity_poly.entity_id
_entity_poly.type
_entity_poly.pdbx_seq_one_letter_code
_entity_poly.pdbx_strand_id
1 'polypeptide(L)'
;MPEVDDDGFYHWFPWGKNINPGWSFDVITLLAIIGEGSVAEFAQTITASSLCMLPRLIPAPQALLRPQRPQRLPEVHAKLAAVYGGTLLDSVGFFANILHPLDEYKAFDFRVFEIKHTHLLQPDVSRRLEKEGFLGTVFGLRWLKRKKEKKAEDRNSEITFNNTRENGINGGNHETNTPASAKTDADADAARSQHGTNKHVTIDVDPEQGDHVPTVGINRRPTMSERITDIVTAPKMMTPQRVASSPNARYTVPPALDSPMHVINVFSFLLTVTILIITAYWNDGAAVTAIVTISLAATVMGYASWWYPLLMARQANAKVPPGDVVIRTREGAFLVVKCTEEVARELYQGTEECRYVSTKFHRLFMGIAMVLLMVAVVLLGNCRWSSQALIGGAYVLLNSIYWVCGLLPQRFFWDLSRYTFTDITPADVMSHDPNDEPPNFTRTLWYAIRETKKDAWVDRSGALPGTLQWKKWLEEALKAAKEGNYSWDAVGRKDEIMRENPDAYVSREQSYPVRQHQSGHWPNDPAAQKAPLDQVQPSPYQHPGGTL
;
A
#
# COMPACT_ATOMS: atom_id res chain seq x y z
N MET A 1 32.22 -57.50 -13.11
CA MET A 1 32.15 -56.04 -13.26
C MET A 1 31.36 -55.78 -14.51
N PRO A 2 30.24 -55.06 -14.49
CA PRO A 2 29.66 -54.59 -15.74
C PRO A 2 30.63 -53.53 -16.30
N GLU A 3 31.06 -53.71 -17.55
CA GLU A 3 31.69 -52.65 -18.33
C GLU A 3 30.75 -51.44 -18.28
N VAL A 4 31.22 -50.36 -17.67
CA VAL A 4 30.49 -49.09 -17.67
C VAL A 4 30.65 -48.57 -19.09
N ASP A 5 29.60 -48.70 -19.90
CA ASP A 5 29.52 -48.00 -21.17
C ASP A 5 29.75 -46.51 -20.88
N ASP A 6 30.87 -45.95 -21.36
CA ASP A 6 31.25 -44.54 -21.17
C ASP A 6 30.19 -43.58 -21.75
N ASP A 7 29.28 -44.09 -22.58
CA ASP A 7 28.18 -43.37 -23.24
C ASP A 7 26.78 -43.73 -22.69
N GLY A 8 26.69 -44.59 -21.67
CA GLY A 8 25.43 -45.08 -21.11
C GLY A 8 24.80 -44.15 -20.07
N PHE A 9 23.47 -44.24 -19.89
CA PHE A 9 22.70 -43.51 -18.86
C PHE A 9 23.31 -43.64 -17.44
N TYR A 10 23.97 -44.76 -17.16
CA TYR A 10 24.60 -45.02 -15.87
C TYR A 10 25.79 -44.11 -15.56
N HIS A 11 26.47 -43.52 -16.56
CA HIS A 11 27.57 -42.58 -16.34
C HIS A 11 27.10 -41.24 -15.74
N TRP A 12 25.81 -40.91 -15.89
CA TRP A 12 25.25 -39.66 -15.34
C TRP A 12 25.14 -39.68 -13.81
N PHE A 13 25.10 -40.87 -13.20
CA PHE A 13 25.00 -40.99 -11.75
C PHE A 13 26.36 -41.29 -11.13
N PRO A 14 26.71 -40.63 -10.01
CA PRO A 14 27.96 -40.91 -9.32
C PRO A 14 27.97 -42.35 -8.82
N TRP A 15 29.03 -43.09 -9.14
CA TRP A 15 29.28 -44.43 -8.63
C TRP A 15 30.54 -44.40 -7.76
N GLY A 16 30.40 -44.66 -6.46
CA GLY A 16 31.50 -44.58 -5.49
C GLY A 16 31.73 -43.16 -4.92
N LYS A 17 32.66 -43.05 -3.95
CA LYS A 17 33.00 -41.78 -3.28
C LYS A 17 34.17 -41.12 -4.01
N ASN A 18 33.92 -40.02 -4.72
CA ASN A 18 34.99 -39.20 -5.30
C ASN A 18 35.68 -38.39 -4.19
N ILE A 19 36.78 -38.93 -3.65
CA ILE A 19 37.62 -38.24 -2.67
C ILE A 19 38.63 -37.39 -3.45
N ASN A 20 38.19 -36.25 -3.97
CA ASN A 20 39.10 -35.27 -4.54
C ASN A 20 39.75 -34.46 -3.40
N PRO A 21 41.09 -34.40 -3.30
CA PRO A 21 41.75 -33.53 -2.34
C PRO A 21 41.54 -32.06 -2.75
N GLY A 22 40.70 -31.33 -2.02
CA GLY A 22 40.35 -29.94 -2.32
C GLY A 22 39.26 -29.38 -1.41
N TRP A 23 38.86 -28.13 -1.64
CA TRP A 23 37.74 -27.51 -0.93
C TRP A 23 36.44 -28.22 -1.30
N SER A 24 35.71 -28.72 -0.29
CA SER A 24 34.33 -29.19 -0.43
C SER A 24 33.37 -28.17 0.20
N PHE A 25 32.74 -27.37 -0.63
CA PHE A 25 31.56 -26.55 -0.35
C PHE A 25 30.33 -27.44 -0.20
N ASP A 26 29.76 -27.39 1.00
CA ASP A 26 28.55 -28.10 1.34
C ASP A 26 27.34 -27.19 1.05
N VAL A 27 26.69 -27.41 -0.09
CA VAL A 27 25.50 -26.65 -0.48
C VAL A 27 24.33 -26.90 0.49
N ILE A 28 24.31 -28.06 1.15
CA ILE A 28 23.22 -28.45 2.07
C ILE A 28 23.18 -27.52 3.28
N THR A 29 24.33 -27.20 3.86
CA THR A 29 24.40 -26.26 5.00
C THR A 29 24.01 -24.84 4.60
N LEU A 30 24.31 -24.42 3.37
CA LEU A 30 23.89 -23.10 2.86
C LEU A 30 22.38 -23.03 2.62
N LEU A 31 21.78 -24.07 2.02
CA LEU A 31 20.35 -24.19 1.78
C LEU A 31 19.53 -24.20 3.08
N ALA A 32 20.11 -24.73 4.16
CA ALA A 32 19.44 -24.84 5.45
C ALA A 32 19.34 -23.50 6.21
N ILE A 33 20.32 -22.60 6.06
CA ILE A 33 20.47 -21.42 6.93
C ILE A 33 20.24 -20.10 6.19
N ILE A 34 20.55 -20.04 4.89
CA ILE A 34 20.58 -18.77 4.18
C ILE A 34 19.21 -18.42 3.59
N GLY A 35 18.59 -17.38 4.15
CA GLY A 35 17.46 -16.70 3.52
C GLY A 35 16.08 -17.04 4.06
N GLU A 36 15.98 -17.84 5.13
CA GLU A 36 14.69 -18.15 5.76
C GLU A 36 13.95 -16.87 6.16
N GLY A 37 14.63 -15.92 6.81
CA GLY A 37 14.04 -14.65 7.22
C GLY A 37 13.51 -13.82 6.05
N SER A 38 14.32 -13.65 5.00
CA SER A 38 13.94 -12.85 3.82
C SER A 38 12.80 -13.49 3.03
N VAL A 39 12.80 -14.82 2.86
CA VAL A 39 11.70 -15.52 2.17
C VAL A 39 10.43 -15.54 3.03
N ALA A 40 10.57 -15.68 4.36
CA ALA A 40 9.44 -15.67 5.30
C ALA A 40 8.69 -14.32 5.33
N GLU A 41 9.41 -13.21 5.24
CA GLU A 41 8.82 -11.86 5.17
C GLU A 41 7.93 -11.71 3.93
N PHE A 42 8.40 -12.23 2.79
CA PHE A 42 7.66 -12.16 1.53
C PHE A 42 6.70 -13.33 1.27
N ALA A 43 6.58 -14.28 2.21
CA ALA A 43 5.80 -15.50 2.02
C ALA A 43 4.35 -15.21 1.59
N GLN A 44 3.71 -14.20 2.21
CA GLN A 44 2.35 -13.78 1.89
C GLN A 44 2.24 -13.22 0.47
N THR A 45 3.14 -12.32 0.06
CA THR A 45 3.15 -11.73 -1.29
C THR A 45 3.50 -12.75 -2.37
N ILE A 46 4.45 -13.66 -2.10
CA ILE A 46 4.82 -14.75 -3.02
C ILE A 46 3.60 -15.60 -3.34
N THR A 47 2.82 -15.96 -2.31
CA THR A 47 1.69 -16.89 -2.40
C THR A 47 0.37 -16.22 -2.77
N ALA A 48 0.33 -14.89 -2.85
CA ALA A 48 -0.83 -14.11 -3.28
C ALA A 48 -1.01 -14.07 -4.82
N SER A 49 -0.09 -14.64 -5.59
CA SER A 49 -0.11 -14.64 -7.06
C SER A 49 0.06 -16.05 -7.61
N SER A 50 -0.53 -16.32 -8.78
CA SER A 50 -0.43 -17.62 -9.44
C SER A 50 1.02 -17.96 -9.85
N LEU A 51 1.91 -16.96 -9.98
CA LEU A 51 3.33 -17.19 -10.24
C LEU A 51 4.00 -18.01 -9.13
N CYS A 52 3.36 -18.19 -7.96
CA CYS A 52 3.84 -19.11 -6.94
C CYS A 52 3.95 -20.56 -7.43
N MET A 53 3.20 -20.95 -8.47
CA MET A 53 3.22 -22.30 -9.02
C MET A 53 4.36 -22.55 -10.02
N LEU A 54 5.11 -21.53 -10.43
CA LEU A 54 6.23 -21.70 -11.35
C LEU A 54 7.32 -22.60 -10.73
N PRO A 55 7.81 -23.64 -11.44
CA PRO A 55 8.83 -24.54 -10.93
C PRO A 55 10.18 -23.81 -10.86
N ARG A 56 10.61 -23.42 -9.65
CA ARG A 56 11.77 -22.54 -9.45
C ARG A 56 12.58 -22.88 -8.20
N LEU A 57 13.80 -22.36 -8.13
CA LEU A 57 14.65 -22.41 -6.94
C LEU A 57 14.26 -21.31 -5.93
N ILE A 58 14.13 -21.69 -4.66
CA ILE A 58 13.85 -20.78 -3.54
C ILE A 58 14.96 -21.00 -2.51
N PRO A 59 15.69 -19.97 -2.02
CA PRO A 59 16.83 -20.13 -1.09
C PRO A 59 16.52 -20.85 0.23
N ALA A 60 15.30 -20.73 0.73
CA ALA A 60 14.84 -21.39 1.95
C ALA A 60 13.36 -21.79 1.78
N PRO A 61 13.05 -22.85 1.01
CA PRO A 61 11.67 -23.24 0.73
C PRO A 61 10.91 -23.64 1.99
N GLN A 62 11.61 -24.12 3.03
CA GLN A 62 11.07 -24.42 4.34
C GLN A 62 10.37 -23.22 5.00
N ALA A 63 10.74 -21.98 4.67
CA ALA A 63 10.08 -20.78 5.18
C ALA A 63 8.59 -20.70 4.78
N LEU A 64 8.22 -21.33 3.65
CA LEU A 64 6.85 -21.44 3.18
C LEU A 64 6.10 -22.62 3.80
N LEU A 65 6.81 -23.56 4.45
CA LEU A 65 6.26 -24.77 5.05
C LEU A 65 5.64 -24.56 6.43
N ARG A 66 4.89 -23.46 6.63
CA ARG A 66 4.23 -23.20 7.91
C ARG A 66 3.02 -24.13 8.09
N PRO A 67 2.90 -24.83 9.23
CA PRO A 67 1.80 -25.77 9.48
C PRO A 67 0.44 -25.08 9.60
N GLN A 68 0.44 -23.82 10.04
CA GLN A 68 -0.74 -22.98 10.14
C GLN A 68 -0.56 -21.74 9.26
N ARG A 69 -1.46 -21.61 8.27
CA ARG A 69 -1.49 -20.45 7.39
C ARG A 69 -2.26 -19.29 8.05
N PRO A 70 -1.77 -18.04 7.95
CA PRO A 70 -2.48 -16.88 8.46
C PRO A 70 -3.87 -16.77 7.83
N GLN A 71 -4.91 -16.62 8.65
CA GLN A 71 -6.28 -16.39 8.15
C GLN A 71 -6.56 -14.91 7.89
N ARG A 72 -5.73 -14.03 8.44
CA ARG A 72 -5.83 -12.58 8.34
C ARG A 72 -4.45 -11.99 8.07
N LEU A 73 -4.45 -10.84 7.41
CA LEU A 73 -3.26 -10.04 7.23
C LEU A 73 -2.83 -9.38 8.56
N PRO A 74 -1.55 -9.04 8.72
CA PRO A 74 -1.05 -8.43 9.95
C PRO A 74 -1.64 -7.04 10.13
N GLU A 75 -2.22 -6.76 11.29
CA GLU A 75 -2.79 -5.45 11.63
C GLU A 75 -1.76 -4.61 12.40
N VAL A 76 -1.82 -3.29 12.24
CA VAL A 76 -0.94 -2.35 12.96
C VAL A 76 -1.68 -1.76 14.15
N HIS A 77 -1.05 -1.76 15.32
CA HIS A 77 -1.68 -1.27 16.55
C HIS A 77 -1.77 0.25 16.58
N ALA A 78 -2.98 0.78 16.49
CA ALA A 78 -3.30 2.20 16.65
C ALA A 78 -4.77 2.34 17.07
N LYS A 79 -5.10 3.38 17.85
CA LYS A 79 -6.48 3.62 18.27
C LYS A 79 -7.23 4.29 17.11
N LEU A 80 -8.18 3.59 16.52
CA LEU A 80 -9.02 4.06 15.43
C LEU A 80 -10.44 4.29 15.93
N ALA A 81 -10.97 5.49 15.73
CA ALA A 81 -12.33 5.84 16.10
C ALA A 81 -13.09 6.41 14.89
N ALA A 82 -14.30 5.90 14.64
CA ALA A 82 -15.19 6.48 13.66
C ALA A 82 -15.75 7.82 14.18
N VAL A 83 -15.71 8.86 13.35
CA VAL A 83 -16.16 10.22 13.70
C VAL A 83 -17.66 10.24 13.94
N TYR A 84 -18.43 9.66 13.00
CA TYR A 84 -19.89 9.62 13.04
C TYR A 84 -20.44 8.29 13.56
N GLY A 85 -19.73 7.18 13.29
CA GLY A 85 -20.14 5.84 13.67
C GLY A 85 -19.75 5.47 15.10
N GLY A 86 -20.38 4.43 15.64
CA GLY A 86 -20.15 3.83 16.97
C GLY A 86 -18.79 3.15 17.16
N THR A 87 -18.08 2.90 16.06
CA THR A 87 -16.94 1.97 15.98
C THR A 87 -15.67 2.53 16.61
N LEU A 88 -15.06 1.71 17.47
CA LEU A 88 -13.73 1.91 18.04
C LEU A 88 -12.93 0.62 17.82
N LEU A 89 -11.74 0.74 17.26
CA LEU A 89 -10.82 -0.37 17.01
C LEU A 89 -9.44 -0.02 17.57
N ASP A 90 -8.72 -1.04 18.03
CA ASP A 90 -7.36 -0.89 18.60
C ASP A 90 -6.26 -1.23 17.58
N SER A 91 -6.67 -1.41 16.33
CA SER A 91 -5.79 -1.74 15.21
C SER A 91 -6.30 -1.12 13.91
N VAL A 92 -5.36 -1.00 12.97
CA VAL A 92 -5.59 -0.52 11.60
C VAL A 92 -5.22 -1.64 10.63
N GLY A 93 -6.05 -1.81 9.60
CA GLY A 93 -5.87 -2.85 8.57
C GLY A 93 -4.54 -2.71 7.82
N PHE A 94 -4.08 -3.82 7.25
CA PHE A 94 -2.80 -3.89 6.54
C PHE A 94 -2.77 -2.98 5.32
N PHE A 95 -3.82 -2.99 4.49
CA PHE A 95 -3.88 -2.12 3.31
C PHE A 95 -4.01 -0.64 3.66
N ALA A 96 -4.68 -0.32 4.77
CA ALA A 96 -4.71 1.05 5.29
C ALA A 96 -3.30 1.54 5.66
N ASN A 97 -2.51 0.71 6.36
CA ASN A 97 -1.14 1.06 6.71
C ASN A 97 -0.21 1.16 5.49
N ILE A 98 -0.48 0.42 4.40
CA ILE A 98 0.27 0.59 3.15
C ILE A 98 -0.03 1.96 2.50
N LEU A 99 -1.28 2.42 2.56
CA LEU A 99 -1.69 3.71 1.98
C LEU A 99 -1.10 4.90 2.76
N HIS A 100 -1.11 4.82 4.10
CA HIS A 100 -0.51 5.82 4.98
C HIS A 100 0.26 5.11 6.10
N PRO A 101 1.59 4.94 5.95
CA PRO A 101 2.40 4.25 6.93
C PRO A 101 2.39 4.96 8.28
N LEU A 102 1.78 4.35 9.31
CA LEU A 102 1.61 4.98 10.61
C LEU A 102 2.94 5.23 11.35
N ASP A 103 3.98 4.47 11.00
CA ASP A 103 5.32 4.54 11.59
C ASP A 103 6.18 5.68 11.01
N GLU A 104 5.79 6.27 9.86
CA GLU A 104 6.56 7.35 9.23
C GLU A 104 6.23 8.73 9.82
N TYR A 105 5.16 8.85 10.61
CA TYR A 105 4.73 10.12 11.20
C TYR A 105 5.52 10.46 12.48
N LYS A 106 5.90 11.73 12.60
CA LYS A 106 6.57 12.24 13.80
C LYS A 106 5.63 12.27 15.00
N ALA A 107 6.21 12.26 16.20
CA ALA A 107 5.44 12.44 17.44
C ALA A 107 4.65 13.75 17.40
N PHE A 108 3.37 13.65 17.77
CA PHE A 108 2.41 14.75 17.70
C PHE A 108 2.37 15.46 16.33
N ASP A 109 2.42 14.71 15.23
CA ASP A 109 2.07 15.25 13.90
C ASP A 109 0.53 15.25 13.71
N PHE A 110 0.05 16.11 12.82
CA PHE A 110 -1.36 16.16 12.42
C PHE A 110 -1.49 16.14 10.90
N ARG A 111 -2.30 15.21 10.38
CA ARG A 111 -2.55 15.08 8.94
C ARG A 111 -4.02 14.86 8.65
N VAL A 112 -4.46 15.38 7.50
CA VAL A 112 -5.81 15.15 6.98
C VAL A 112 -5.70 14.52 5.60
N PHE A 113 -6.25 13.32 5.45
CA PHE A 113 -6.27 12.61 4.18
C PHE A 113 -7.69 12.49 3.66
N GLU A 114 -7.85 12.57 2.34
CA GLU A 114 -9.08 12.21 1.66
C GLU A 114 -8.86 10.93 0.87
N ILE A 115 -9.70 9.92 1.13
CA ILE A 115 -9.65 8.63 0.44
C ILE A 115 -10.98 8.37 -0.25
N LYS A 116 -10.93 8.22 -1.58
CA LYS A 116 -12.08 7.95 -2.44
C LYS A 116 -11.81 6.75 -3.34
N HIS A 117 -12.86 6.05 -3.75
CA HIS A 117 -12.72 5.07 -4.82
C HIS A 117 -12.44 5.76 -6.15
N THR A 118 -11.41 5.29 -6.88
CA THR A 118 -10.98 5.87 -8.15
C THR A 118 -12.07 5.83 -9.22
N HIS A 119 -12.96 4.83 -9.21
CA HIS A 119 -14.08 4.73 -10.16
C HIS A 119 -15.19 5.77 -9.94
N LEU A 120 -15.23 6.41 -8.76
CA LEU A 120 -16.16 7.49 -8.45
C LEU A 120 -15.60 8.86 -8.86
N LEU A 121 -14.34 8.93 -9.30
CA LEU A 121 -13.76 10.16 -9.82
C LEU A 121 -14.22 10.39 -11.26
N GLN A 122 -14.49 11.66 -11.59
CA GLN A 122 -14.78 12.06 -12.97
C GLN A 122 -13.62 11.65 -13.89
N PRO A 123 -13.90 11.21 -15.13
CA PRO A 123 -12.92 10.62 -16.04
C PRO A 123 -11.73 11.52 -16.39
N ASP A 124 -11.86 12.83 -16.19
CA ASP A 124 -10.79 13.80 -16.47
C ASP A 124 -9.77 13.89 -15.32
N VAL A 125 -10.21 13.66 -14.07
CA VAL A 125 -9.33 13.63 -12.90
C VAL A 125 -8.54 12.32 -12.87
N SER A 126 -9.19 11.19 -13.16
CA SER A 126 -8.50 9.89 -13.25
C SER A 126 -7.38 9.89 -14.31
N ARG A 127 -7.62 10.52 -15.47
CA ARG A 127 -6.61 10.65 -16.55
C ARG A 127 -5.39 11.48 -16.17
N ARG A 128 -5.51 12.43 -15.23
CA ARG A 128 -4.36 13.20 -14.71
C ARG A 128 -3.57 12.38 -13.70
N LEU A 129 -4.23 11.73 -12.75
CA LEU A 129 -3.59 10.88 -11.73
C LEU A 129 -2.81 9.71 -12.35
N GLU A 130 -3.36 9.07 -13.38
CA GLU A 130 -2.69 7.97 -14.10
C GLU A 130 -1.37 8.43 -14.78
N LYS A 131 -1.34 9.66 -15.30
CA LYS A 131 -0.13 10.26 -15.88
C LYS A 131 0.92 10.62 -14.84
N GLU A 132 0.51 10.95 -13.61
CA GLU A 132 1.42 11.30 -12.52
C GLU A 132 1.96 10.06 -11.79
N GLY A 133 1.14 9.03 -11.58
CA GLY A 133 1.54 7.80 -10.87
C GLY A 133 2.52 6.90 -11.63
N PHE A 134 2.37 6.79 -12.96
CA PHE A 134 3.21 5.92 -13.79
C PHE A 134 4.60 6.51 -14.07
N LEU A 135 4.70 7.83 -14.26
CA LEU A 135 5.96 8.52 -14.53
C LEU A 135 6.70 8.98 -13.25
N GLY A 136 6.00 9.12 -12.13
CA GLY A 136 6.56 9.63 -10.87
C GLY A 136 7.29 8.58 -10.03
N THR A 137 6.94 7.30 -10.17
CA THR A 137 7.34 6.28 -9.17
C THR A 137 8.29 5.22 -9.71
N VAL A 138 8.25 4.89 -11.01
CA VAL A 138 8.97 3.72 -11.56
C VAL A 138 10.38 4.06 -12.08
N PHE A 139 10.68 5.33 -12.36
CA PHE A 139 12.04 5.75 -12.64
C PHE A 139 12.29 7.12 -12.01
N GLY A 140 13.45 7.30 -11.39
CA GLY A 140 14.00 8.59 -10.95
C GLY A 140 14.29 9.59 -12.09
N LEU A 141 13.41 9.67 -13.09
CA LEU A 141 13.48 10.58 -14.22
C LEU A 141 13.14 12.02 -13.84
N ARG A 142 12.69 12.30 -12.61
CA ARG A 142 12.47 13.68 -12.14
C ARG A 142 13.76 14.50 -12.18
N TRP A 143 14.93 13.87 -11.99
CA TRP A 143 16.23 14.53 -12.13
C TRP A 143 16.64 14.74 -13.59
N LEU A 144 16.44 13.73 -14.46
CA LEU A 144 16.77 13.82 -15.89
C LEU A 144 15.88 14.82 -16.64
N LYS A 145 14.59 14.89 -16.29
CA LYS A 145 13.63 15.82 -16.91
C LYS A 145 13.93 17.26 -16.51
N ARG A 146 14.24 17.53 -15.23
CA ARG A 146 14.73 18.85 -14.76
C ARG A 146 16.03 19.28 -15.41
N LYS A 147 16.96 18.34 -15.69
CA LYS A 147 18.22 18.64 -16.38
C LYS A 147 18.02 18.96 -17.86
N LYS A 148 17.00 18.35 -18.49
CA LYS A 148 16.66 18.58 -19.90
C LYS A 148 15.85 19.87 -20.09
N GLU A 149 14.98 20.21 -19.13
CA GLU A 149 14.22 21.47 -19.09
C GLU A 149 15.15 22.66 -18.83
N LYS A 150 16.08 22.59 -17.86
CA LYS A 150 17.11 23.64 -17.67
C LYS A 150 17.98 23.85 -18.92
N LYS A 151 18.37 22.77 -19.61
CA LYS A 151 19.20 22.84 -20.83
C LYS A 151 18.42 23.27 -22.09
N ALA A 152 17.09 23.37 -22.01
CA ALA A 152 16.24 23.94 -23.06
C ALA A 152 15.94 25.42 -22.77
N GLU A 153 15.81 25.79 -21.49
CA GLU A 153 15.65 27.17 -21.04
C GLU A 153 16.92 28.01 -21.26
N ASP A 154 18.11 27.43 -20.99
CA ASP A 154 19.40 28.05 -21.32
C ASP A 154 19.55 28.27 -22.84
N ARG A 155 19.04 27.35 -23.65
CA ARG A 155 19.14 27.43 -25.13
C ARG A 155 18.16 28.42 -25.76
N ASN A 156 16.97 28.60 -25.16
CA ASN A 156 16.01 29.60 -25.62
C ASN A 156 16.39 31.02 -25.14
N SER A 157 17.09 31.15 -24.02
CA SER A 157 17.63 32.45 -23.57
C SER A 157 18.73 32.97 -24.52
N GLU A 158 19.50 32.07 -25.14
CA GLU A 158 20.54 32.41 -26.11
C GLU A 158 19.97 32.80 -27.50
N ILE A 159 18.82 32.22 -27.90
CA ILE A 159 18.12 32.59 -29.15
C ILE A 159 17.39 33.93 -29.02
N THR A 160 16.87 34.27 -27.83
CA THR A 160 16.18 35.54 -27.59
C THR A 160 17.16 36.72 -27.52
N PHE A 161 18.39 36.49 -27.06
CA PHE A 161 19.43 37.51 -27.01
C PHE A 161 19.98 37.89 -28.41
N ASN A 162 19.99 36.94 -29.34
CA ASN A 162 20.47 37.19 -30.72
C ASN A 162 19.43 37.91 -31.59
N ASN A 163 18.13 37.69 -31.38
CA ASN A 163 17.07 38.35 -32.15
C ASN A 163 16.79 39.81 -31.73
N THR A 164 17.38 40.28 -30.62
CA THR A 164 17.21 41.67 -30.15
C THR A 164 18.32 42.60 -30.67
N ARG A 165 19.28 42.07 -31.44
CA ARG A 165 20.45 42.83 -31.91
C ARG A 165 20.45 43.16 -33.41
N GLU A 166 19.40 42.77 -34.14
CA GLU A 166 19.36 42.89 -35.61
C GLU A 166 18.09 43.54 -36.18
N ASN A 167 17.41 44.41 -35.41
CA ASN A 167 16.41 45.32 -35.97
C ASN A 167 16.49 46.69 -35.28
N GLY A 168 17.46 47.48 -35.71
CA GLY A 168 17.51 48.91 -35.49
C GLY A 168 17.68 49.63 -36.82
N ILE A 169 16.91 50.72 -36.97
CA ILE A 169 17.06 51.83 -37.92
C ILE A 169 16.11 51.83 -39.14
N ASN A 170 15.01 52.58 -38.97
CA ASN A 170 14.27 53.46 -39.91
C ASN A 170 12.78 53.44 -39.49
N GLY A 171 12.07 54.50 -39.15
CA GLY A 171 12.21 55.93 -39.43
C GLY A 171 10.93 56.40 -40.12
N GLY A 172 10.12 57.24 -39.45
CA GLY A 172 9.18 58.17 -40.11
C GLY A 172 7.67 57.90 -40.00
N ASN A 173 7.00 58.81 -39.27
CA ASN A 173 5.67 59.43 -39.45
C ASN A 173 4.68 58.83 -40.49
N HIS A 174 3.41 58.62 -40.11
CA HIS A 174 2.30 59.59 -40.29
C HIS A 174 0.94 59.01 -39.86
N GLU A 175 0.07 59.93 -39.50
CA GLU A 175 -1.35 59.89 -39.13
C GLU A 175 -2.35 59.13 -40.04
N THR A 176 -3.51 58.85 -39.41
CA THR A 176 -4.90 58.92 -39.92
C THR A 176 -5.68 57.69 -40.43
N ASN A 177 -6.89 57.59 -39.86
CA ASN A 177 -8.19 57.20 -40.45
C ASN A 177 -8.55 55.70 -40.64
N THR A 178 -9.46 55.25 -39.77
CA THR A 178 -10.62 54.38 -40.05
C THR A 178 -11.48 55.00 -41.20
N PRO A 179 -12.39 54.31 -41.95
CA PRO A 179 -13.13 53.09 -41.55
C PRO A 179 -13.59 52.09 -42.66
N ALA A 180 -14.18 50.97 -42.19
CA ALA A 180 -15.38 50.27 -42.66
C ALA A 180 -15.45 49.46 -44.00
N SER A 181 -16.32 48.43 -43.90
CA SER A 181 -17.11 47.74 -44.93
C SER A 181 -16.43 46.52 -45.60
N ALA A 182 -16.80 45.27 -45.31
CA ALA A 182 -18.06 44.53 -45.47
C ALA A 182 -18.27 43.94 -46.89
N LYS A 183 -18.87 42.73 -46.89
CA LYS A 183 -19.44 41.93 -48.00
C LYS A 183 -18.47 41.06 -48.80
N THR A 184 -18.84 39.90 -49.32
CA THR A 184 -19.73 38.76 -49.01
C THR A 184 -19.64 37.84 -50.25
N ASP A 185 -20.06 36.59 -50.09
CA ASP A 185 -20.64 35.72 -51.13
C ASP A 185 -19.72 34.96 -52.12
N ALA A 186 -19.64 33.65 -51.85
CA ALA A 186 -20.34 32.59 -52.60
C ALA A 186 -19.65 31.89 -53.80
N ASP A 187 -19.66 30.56 -53.65
CA ASP A 187 -19.92 29.48 -54.63
C ASP A 187 -18.89 29.13 -55.72
N ALA A 188 -18.33 27.91 -55.64
CA ALA A 188 -18.85 26.74 -56.37
C ALA A 188 -17.82 25.58 -56.47
N ASP A 189 -18.25 24.41 -55.97
CA ASP A 189 -18.13 23.05 -56.51
C ASP A 189 -16.81 22.51 -57.13
N ALA A 190 -16.28 21.45 -56.49
CA ALA A 190 -16.19 20.12 -57.12
C ALA A 190 -15.84 19.02 -56.11
N ALA A 191 -16.66 17.96 -56.14
CA ALA A 191 -16.67 16.78 -55.29
C ALA A 191 -15.47 15.83 -55.47
N ARG A 192 -15.15 15.02 -54.44
CA ARG A 192 -15.30 13.53 -54.44
C ARG A 192 -14.91 12.83 -53.11
N SER A 193 -15.92 12.17 -52.52
CA SER A 193 -16.00 10.93 -51.69
C SER A 193 -15.08 10.73 -50.45
N GLN A 194 -15.63 10.73 -49.21
CA GLN A 194 -16.25 9.60 -48.42
C GLN A 194 -15.20 8.63 -47.83
N HIS A 195 -15.21 8.09 -46.60
CA HIS A 195 -16.22 7.79 -45.54
C HIS A 195 -15.36 7.45 -44.26
N GLY A 196 -15.78 7.53 -42.99
CA GLY A 196 -17.10 7.48 -42.38
C GLY A 196 -17.09 7.74 -40.86
N THR A 197 -18.14 8.45 -40.43
CA THR A 197 -18.96 8.29 -39.20
C THR A 197 -18.34 8.43 -37.80
N ASN A 198 -18.41 9.64 -37.25
CA ASN A 198 -18.63 9.87 -35.81
C ASN A 198 -20.12 10.11 -35.57
N LYS A 199 -20.79 9.21 -34.85
CA LYS A 199 -22.16 9.43 -34.34
C LYS A 199 -22.07 10.30 -33.08
N HIS A 200 -22.53 11.53 -33.18
CA HIS A 200 -22.90 12.37 -32.04
C HIS A 200 -24.32 11.98 -31.62
N VAL A 201 -24.51 11.52 -30.38
CA VAL A 201 -25.84 11.32 -29.81
C VAL A 201 -26.09 12.47 -28.86
N THR A 202 -26.96 13.39 -29.28
CA THR A 202 -27.55 14.42 -28.41
C THR A 202 -28.73 13.78 -27.70
N ILE A 203 -28.78 13.85 -26.37
CA ILE A 203 -29.94 13.45 -25.57
C ILE A 203 -30.51 14.72 -24.94
N ASP A 204 -31.67 15.13 -25.44
CA ASP A 204 -32.51 16.14 -24.80
C ASP A 204 -33.02 15.59 -23.46
N VAL A 205 -32.87 16.39 -22.39
CA VAL A 205 -33.42 16.06 -21.06
C VAL A 205 -34.62 16.95 -20.82
N ASP A 206 -35.80 16.34 -20.86
CA ASP A 206 -37.05 16.90 -20.37
C ASP A 206 -37.13 16.66 -18.84
N PRO A 207 -37.39 17.66 -17.98
CA PRO A 207 -37.17 17.54 -16.55
C PRO A 207 -38.49 17.30 -15.80
N GLU A 208 -39.08 16.11 -15.83
CA GLU A 208 -40.15 15.74 -14.88
C GLU A 208 -40.54 14.24 -14.97
N GLN A 209 -39.82 13.34 -14.28
CA GLN A 209 -40.42 12.15 -13.66
C GLN A 209 -39.36 11.40 -12.81
N GLY A 210 -39.62 11.25 -11.52
CA GLY A 210 -38.77 10.47 -10.62
C GLY A 210 -38.95 8.96 -10.80
N ASP A 211 -37.84 8.27 -11.09
CA ASP A 211 -37.49 6.92 -10.64
C ASP A 211 -36.20 6.51 -11.36
N HIS A 212 -35.07 6.49 -10.65
CA HIS A 212 -33.79 6.09 -11.23
C HIS A 212 -33.14 4.97 -10.42
N VAL A 213 -33.28 3.75 -10.96
CA VAL A 213 -32.30 2.68 -10.79
C VAL A 213 -31.00 3.17 -11.43
N PRO A 214 -29.84 3.16 -10.74
CA PRO A 214 -28.60 3.61 -11.37
C PRO A 214 -28.23 2.64 -12.50
N THR A 215 -28.26 3.16 -13.73
CA THR A 215 -27.81 2.48 -14.93
C THR A 215 -26.31 2.23 -14.87
N VAL A 216 -25.93 0.99 -15.15
CA VAL A 216 -24.57 0.44 -15.12
C VAL A 216 -23.63 1.30 -15.97
N GLY A 217 -22.63 1.88 -15.31
CA GLY A 217 -21.59 2.68 -15.93
C GLY A 217 -20.80 1.91 -16.99
N ILE A 218 -20.39 2.66 -18.00
CA ILE A 218 -19.59 2.28 -19.17
C ILE A 218 -18.52 1.23 -18.82
N ASN A 219 -18.65 0.02 -19.36
CA ASN A 219 -17.59 -1.00 -19.31
C ASN A 219 -16.34 -0.47 -20.01
N ARG A 220 -15.31 -0.11 -19.23
CA ARG A 220 -13.94 0.11 -19.74
C ARG A 220 -13.52 -1.13 -20.54
N ARG A 221 -12.92 -0.92 -21.72
CA ARG A 221 -12.19 -2.00 -22.40
C ARG A 221 -10.95 -2.29 -21.55
N PRO A 222 -10.77 -3.51 -21.01
CA PRO A 222 -9.62 -3.79 -20.16
C PRO A 222 -8.34 -3.66 -20.99
N THR A 223 -7.39 -2.89 -20.49
CA THR A 223 -6.07 -2.75 -21.13
C THR A 223 -5.36 -4.11 -21.16
N MET A 224 -4.42 -4.31 -22.08
CA MET A 224 -3.72 -5.61 -22.20
C MET A 224 -2.99 -5.99 -20.89
N SER A 225 -2.50 -4.98 -20.16
CA SER A 225 -1.95 -5.12 -18.81
C SER A 225 -2.99 -5.64 -17.83
N GLU A 226 -4.19 -5.04 -17.78
CA GLU A 226 -5.30 -5.47 -16.90
C GLU A 226 -5.71 -6.94 -17.14
N ARG A 227 -5.63 -7.41 -18.39
CA ARG A 227 -5.90 -8.83 -18.70
C ARG A 227 -4.83 -9.76 -18.16
N ILE A 228 -3.58 -9.32 -18.15
CA ILE A 228 -2.44 -10.10 -17.64
C ILE A 228 -2.47 -10.09 -16.11
N THR A 229 -2.77 -8.97 -15.44
CA THR A 229 -3.06 -8.96 -13.98
C THR A 229 -4.11 -10.01 -13.70
N ASP A 230 -5.26 -9.97 -14.38
CA ASP A 230 -6.36 -10.87 -14.08
C ASP A 230 -5.94 -12.34 -14.22
N ILE A 231 -5.17 -12.70 -15.23
CA ILE A 231 -4.69 -14.07 -15.40
C ILE A 231 -3.68 -14.46 -14.32
N VAL A 232 -2.76 -13.54 -13.97
CA VAL A 232 -1.63 -13.79 -13.07
C VAL A 232 -2.01 -13.72 -11.59
N THR A 233 -2.93 -12.83 -11.21
CA THR A 233 -3.27 -12.57 -9.82
C THR A 233 -4.61 -13.19 -9.43
N ALA A 234 -5.54 -13.37 -10.38
CA ALA A 234 -6.90 -13.83 -10.09
C ALA A 234 -7.50 -14.62 -11.27
N PRO A 235 -7.08 -15.88 -11.53
CA PRO A 235 -7.54 -16.63 -12.68
C PRO A 235 -9.06 -16.53 -12.78
N LYS A 236 -9.56 -16.20 -13.97
CA LYS A 236 -10.98 -15.98 -14.30
C LYS A 236 -11.95 -17.09 -13.83
N MET A 237 -11.44 -18.22 -13.34
CA MET A 237 -12.21 -19.24 -12.63
C MET A 237 -12.73 -18.77 -11.26
N MET A 238 -12.19 -17.68 -10.70
CA MET A 238 -12.53 -17.18 -9.36
C MET A 238 -12.93 -15.71 -9.30
N THR A 239 -12.79 -14.92 -10.38
CA THR A 239 -13.45 -13.61 -10.48
C THR A 239 -14.87 -13.76 -11.03
N PRO A 240 -15.82 -13.01 -10.49
CA PRO A 240 -17.19 -13.41 -10.56
C PRO A 240 -17.92 -12.60 -11.63
N GLN A 241 -17.97 -13.13 -12.84
CA GLN A 241 -19.01 -12.72 -13.79
C GLN A 241 -20.43 -13.00 -13.24
N ARG A 242 -20.54 -13.75 -12.12
CA ARG A 242 -21.75 -13.91 -11.29
C ARG A 242 -21.89 -12.98 -10.07
N VAL A 243 -20.90 -12.18 -9.71
CA VAL A 243 -20.95 -11.30 -8.51
C VAL A 243 -20.78 -9.83 -8.86
N ALA A 244 -20.28 -9.48 -10.06
CA ALA A 244 -20.44 -8.12 -10.59
C ALA A 244 -21.93 -7.70 -10.74
N SER A 245 -22.86 -8.67 -10.71
CA SER A 245 -24.31 -8.47 -10.70
C SER A 245 -24.96 -8.64 -9.31
N SER A 246 -24.17 -8.90 -8.25
CA SER A 246 -24.70 -9.05 -6.89
C SER A 246 -24.38 -7.80 -6.06
N PRO A 247 -25.38 -7.20 -5.37
CA PRO A 247 -25.17 -6.01 -4.53
C PRO A 247 -24.21 -6.21 -3.36
N ASN A 248 -23.76 -7.46 -3.09
CA ASN A 248 -22.86 -7.83 -1.98
C ASN A 248 -21.48 -8.31 -2.46
N ALA A 249 -21.02 -7.82 -3.61
CA ALA A 249 -19.74 -8.18 -4.19
C ALA A 249 -18.57 -7.80 -3.27
N ARG A 250 -17.80 -8.79 -2.83
CA ARG A 250 -16.53 -8.58 -2.13
C ARG A 250 -15.40 -8.43 -3.14
N TYR A 251 -14.56 -7.43 -2.94
CA TYR A 251 -13.44 -7.11 -3.81
C TYR A 251 -12.14 -7.73 -3.32
N THR A 252 -11.20 -7.93 -4.23
CA THR A 252 -9.87 -8.47 -3.94
C THR A 252 -8.82 -7.43 -4.28
N VAL A 253 -7.75 -7.35 -3.49
CA VAL A 253 -6.59 -6.49 -3.77
C VAL A 253 -5.47 -7.37 -4.34
N PRO A 254 -5.26 -7.41 -5.66
CA PRO A 254 -4.21 -8.23 -6.23
C PRO A 254 -2.82 -7.65 -5.92
N PRO A 255 -1.76 -8.49 -5.93
CA PRO A 255 -0.40 -8.00 -6.04
C PRO A 255 -0.24 -7.16 -7.32
N ALA A 256 0.59 -6.11 -7.27
CA ALA A 256 0.87 -5.32 -8.45
C ALA A 256 1.58 -6.16 -9.54
N LEU A 257 1.24 -5.93 -10.81
CA LEU A 257 1.93 -6.61 -11.94
C LEU A 257 3.43 -6.36 -11.91
N ASP A 258 3.80 -5.10 -11.66
CA ASP A 258 5.19 -4.66 -11.54
C ASP A 258 5.75 -4.90 -10.13
N SER A 259 5.10 -5.76 -9.33
CA SER A 259 5.63 -6.10 -8.01
C SER A 259 7.04 -6.69 -8.17
N PRO A 260 8.01 -6.24 -7.37
CA PRO A 260 9.36 -6.80 -7.39
C PRO A 260 9.34 -8.33 -7.26
N MET A 261 8.33 -8.85 -6.56
CA MET A 261 8.14 -10.29 -6.38
C MET A 261 7.87 -11.04 -7.68
N HIS A 262 7.10 -10.47 -8.62
CA HIS A 262 6.86 -11.11 -9.92
C HIS A 262 8.15 -11.17 -10.74
N VAL A 263 8.95 -10.10 -10.71
CA VAL A 263 10.26 -10.06 -11.36
C VAL A 263 11.18 -11.13 -10.79
N ILE A 264 11.26 -11.26 -9.45
CA ILE A 264 12.06 -12.30 -8.79
C ILE A 264 11.58 -13.70 -9.16
N ASN A 265 10.27 -13.94 -9.17
CA ASN A 265 9.72 -15.26 -9.50
C ASN A 265 10.06 -15.69 -10.94
N VAL A 266 9.95 -14.77 -11.90
CA VAL A 266 10.32 -15.01 -13.31
C VAL A 266 11.83 -15.18 -13.44
N PHE A 267 12.61 -14.32 -12.80
CA PHE A 267 14.08 -14.42 -12.80
C PHE A 267 14.56 -15.75 -12.23
N SER A 268 14.02 -16.16 -11.08
CA SER A 268 14.33 -17.45 -10.45
C SER A 268 13.97 -18.62 -11.37
N PHE A 269 12.80 -18.58 -12.02
CA PHE A 269 12.42 -19.60 -13.00
C PHE A 269 13.44 -19.68 -14.17
N LEU A 270 13.83 -18.54 -14.76
CA LEU A 270 14.82 -18.51 -15.84
C LEU A 270 16.20 -19.01 -15.39
N LEU A 271 16.59 -18.64 -14.18
CA LEU A 271 17.83 -19.10 -13.56
C LEU A 271 17.79 -20.61 -13.32
N THR A 272 16.67 -21.18 -12.85
CA THR A 272 16.48 -22.62 -12.70
C THR A 272 16.60 -23.35 -14.05
N VAL A 273 15.98 -22.84 -15.11
CA VAL A 273 16.10 -23.41 -16.46
C VAL A 273 17.55 -23.35 -16.95
N THR A 274 18.25 -22.25 -16.70
CA THR A 274 19.66 -22.08 -17.09
C THR A 274 20.56 -23.11 -16.39
N ILE A 275 20.39 -23.29 -15.08
CA ILE A 275 21.15 -24.28 -14.31
C ILE A 275 20.82 -25.70 -14.80
N LEU A 276 19.54 -26.00 -15.06
CA LEU A 276 19.14 -27.31 -15.57
C LEU A 276 19.85 -27.64 -16.90
N ILE A 277 19.92 -26.69 -17.83
CA ILE A 277 20.63 -26.86 -19.11
C ILE A 277 22.13 -27.09 -18.90
N ILE A 278 22.76 -26.31 -18.03
CA ILE A 278 24.21 -26.44 -17.74
C ILE A 278 24.52 -27.78 -17.07
N THR A 279 23.71 -28.21 -16.11
CA THR A 279 23.91 -29.51 -15.42
C THR A 279 23.66 -30.71 -16.34
N ALA A 280 22.71 -30.60 -17.27
CA ALA A 280 22.52 -31.59 -18.31
C ALA A 280 23.71 -31.64 -19.27
N TYR A 281 24.28 -30.47 -19.63
CA TYR A 281 25.50 -30.39 -20.44
C TYR A 281 26.72 -31.02 -19.74
N TRP A 282 26.81 -30.93 -18.41
CA TRP A 282 27.85 -31.59 -17.61
C TRP A 282 27.59 -33.08 -17.32
N ASN A 283 26.49 -33.64 -17.84
CA ASN A 283 26.07 -35.02 -17.60
C ASN A 283 26.01 -35.37 -16.11
N ASP A 284 25.52 -34.46 -15.27
CA ASP A 284 25.33 -34.68 -13.84
C ASP A 284 23.86 -35.02 -13.54
N GLY A 285 23.54 -36.32 -13.60
CA GLY A 285 22.19 -36.83 -13.39
C GLY A 285 21.67 -36.61 -11.96
N ALA A 286 22.56 -36.61 -10.96
CA ALA A 286 22.19 -36.29 -9.58
C ALA A 286 21.73 -34.83 -9.47
N ALA A 287 22.45 -33.89 -10.10
CA ALA A 287 22.07 -32.49 -10.12
C ALA A 287 20.76 -32.23 -10.90
N VAL A 288 20.59 -32.85 -12.07
CA VAL A 288 19.36 -32.73 -12.86
C VAL A 288 18.14 -33.23 -12.08
N THR A 289 18.24 -34.42 -11.48
CA THR A 289 17.14 -34.99 -10.67
C THR A 289 16.87 -34.16 -9.41
N ALA A 290 17.91 -33.63 -8.75
CA ALA A 290 17.75 -32.73 -7.61
C ALA A 290 16.99 -31.45 -8.01
N ILE A 291 17.42 -30.75 -9.06
CA ILE A 291 16.81 -29.48 -9.50
C ILE A 291 15.36 -29.68 -9.90
N VAL A 292 15.04 -30.74 -10.65
CA VAL A 292 13.66 -31.08 -11.01
C VAL A 292 12.81 -31.33 -9.76
N THR A 293 13.34 -32.07 -8.79
CA THR A 293 12.64 -32.40 -7.54
C THR A 293 12.41 -31.15 -6.67
N ILE A 294 13.41 -30.27 -6.51
CA ILE A 294 13.27 -28.99 -5.77
C ILE A 294 12.23 -28.10 -6.46
N SER A 295 12.28 -28.01 -7.78
CA SER A 295 11.37 -27.17 -8.55
C SER A 295 9.93 -27.68 -8.46
N LEU A 296 9.73 -29.01 -8.50
CA LEU A 296 8.43 -29.63 -8.26
C LEU A 296 7.94 -29.36 -6.83
N ALA A 297 8.81 -29.47 -5.83
CA ALA A 297 8.48 -29.15 -4.45
C ALA A 297 7.99 -27.70 -4.33
N ALA A 298 8.69 -26.74 -4.95
CA ALA A 298 8.31 -25.33 -4.99
C ALA A 298 6.92 -25.11 -5.61
N THR A 299 6.62 -25.76 -6.73
CA THR A 299 5.29 -25.70 -7.35
C THR A 299 4.19 -26.25 -6.43
N VAL A 300 4.43 -27.39 -5.77
CA VAL A 300 3.47 -27.99 -4.83
C VAL A 300 3.26 -27.08 -3.62
N MET A 301 4.32 -26.48 -3.06
CA MET A 301 4.22 -25.50 -1.96
C MET A 301 3.43 -24.26 -2.37
N GLY A 302 3.71 -23.74 -3.57
CA GLY A 302 3.01 -22.59 -4.14
C GLY A 302 1.52 -22.86 -4.27
N TYR A 303 1.15 -23.95 -4.93
CA TYR A 303 -0.26 -24.36 -5.07
C TYR A 303 -0.95 -24.59 -3.72
N ALA A 304 -0.27 -25.26 -2.78
CA ALA A 304 -0.80 -25.52 -1.46
C ALA A 304 -1.04 -24.24 -0.65
N SER A 305 -0.26 -23.19 -0.90
CA SER A 305 -0.31 -21.93 -0.16
C SER A 305 -0.98 -20.79 -0.92
N TRP A 306 -1.43 -21.03 -2.15
CA TRP A 306 -2.03 -20.00 -2.98
C TRP A 306 -3.30 -19.40 -2.37
N TRP A 307 -3.31 -18.08 -2.26
CA TRP A 307 -4.39 -17.30 -1.65
C TRP A 307 -4.59 -15.95 -2.31
N TYR A 308 -5.65 -15.24 -1.91
CA TYR A 308 -5.91 -13.85 -2.26
C TYR A 308 -6.63 -13.12 -1.12
N PRO A 309 -6.43 -11.81 -0.95
CA PRO A 309 -7.10 -11.02 0.08
C PRO A 309 -8.54 -10.70 -0.33
N LEU A 310 -9.46 -10.75 0.63
CA LEU A 310 -10.86 -10.43 0.42
C LEU A 310 -11.29 -9.28 1.33
N LEU A 311 -11.76 -8.18 0.73
CA LEU A 311 -12.23 -6.99 1.42
C LEU A 311 -13.68 -7.15 1.90
N MET A 312 -14.01 -6.50 3.01
CA MET A 312 -15.35 -6.52 3.60
C MET A 312 -16.33 -5.59 2.87
N ALA A 313 -17.34 -6.15 2.21
CA ALA A 313 -18.33 -5.39 1.44
C ALA A 313 -19.69 -5.18 2.16
N ARG A 314 -20.38 -4.12 1.71
CA ARG A 314 -21.75 -3.71 2.02
C ARG A 314 -22.70 -4.91 2.03
N GLN A 315 -23.50 -5.15 3.06
CA GLN A 315 -24.63 -6.09 2.92
C GLN A 315 -25.99 -5.39 2.86
N ALA A 316 -26.15 -4.25 3.55
CA ALA A 316 -27.39 -3.48 3.58
C ALA A 316 -27.27 -2.19 2.78
N ASN A 317 -28.30 -1.82 2.02
CA ASN A 317 -28.29 -0.62 1.16
C ASN A 317 -29.00 0.60 1.79
N ALA A 318 -28.81 0.82 3.10
CA ALA A 318 -29.42 1.97 3.80
C ALA A 318 -28.59 3.26 3.60
N LYS A 319 -29.21 4.43 3.71
CA LYS A 319 -28.47 5.70 3.78
C LYS A 319 -27.64 5.73 5.06
N VAL A 320 -26.32 5.92 4.93
CA VAL A 320 -25.37 5.92 6.05
C VAL A 320 -24.70 7.29 6.18
N PRO A 321 -24.27 7.66 7.40
CA PRO A 321 -23.42 8.82 7.59
C PRO A 321 -22.07 8.63 6.86
N PRO A 322 -21.28 9.70 6.70
CA PRO A 322 -19.91 9.61 6.20
C PRO A 322 -19.05 8.66 7.04
N GLY A 323 -18.09 8.00 6.39
CA GLY A 323 -17.24 6.97 6.98
C GLY A 323 -15.98 7.50 7.64
N ASP A 324 -15.91 8.80 7.94
CA ASP A 324 -14.71 9.46 8.42
C ASP A 324 -14.15 8.79 9.69
N VAL A 325 -12.83 8.58 9.71
CA VAL A 325 -12.12 7.94 10.82
C VAL A 325 -11.00 8.83 11.33
N VAL A 326 -10.78 8.78 12.65
CA VAL A 326 -9.61 9.38 13.30
C VAL A 326 -8.73 8.27 13.82
N ILE A 327 -7.45 8.34 13.47
CA ILE A 327 -6.44 7.39 13.91
C ILE A 327 -5.49 8.14 14.83
N ARG A 328 -5.26 7.55 16.01
CA ARG A 328 -4.28 8.02 16.98
C ARG A 328 -3.15 6.99 17.06
N THR A 329 -1.93 7.45 16.76
CA THR A 329 -0.72 6.63 16.88
C THR A 329 -0.24 6.56 18.33
N ARG A 330 0.71 5.66 18.62
CA ARG A 330 1.35 5.56 19.95
C ARG A 330 2.14 6.81 20.30
N GLU A 331 2.78 7.42 19.32
CA GLU A 331 3.55 8.67 19.44
C GLU A 331 2.68 9.94 19.55
N GLY A 332 1.35 9.79 19.73
CA GLY A 332 0.44 10.91 19.93
C GLY A 332 0.13 11.74 18.67
N ALA A 333 0.44 11.22 17.48
CA ALA A 333 0.02 11.83 16.22
C ALA A 333 -1.45 11.52 15.93
N PHE A 334 -2.14 12.46 15.28
CA PHE A 334 -3.55 12.33 14.87
C PHE A 334 -3.68 12.42 13.36
N LEU A 335 -4.31 11.40 12.77
CA LEU A 335 -4.63 11.37 11.36
C LEU A 335 -6.15 11.37 11.21
N VAL A 336 -6.67 12.34 10.47
CA VAL A 336 -8.10 12.41 10.14
C VAL A 336 -8.26 11.97 8.69
N VAL A 337 -8.97 10.87 8.47
CA VAL A 337 -9.24 10.35 7.13
C VAL A 337 -10.70 10.63 6.78
N LYS A 338 -10.91 11.49 5.78
CA LYS A 338 -12.21 11.78 5.18
C LYS A 338 -12.50 10.74 4.10
N CYS A 339 -13.53 9.92 4.29
CA CYS A 339 -13.83 8.83 3.37
C CYS A 339 -15.31 8.42 3.40
N THR A 340 -15.74 7.69 2.37
CA THR A 340 -17.10 7.11 2.34
C THR A 340 -17.17 5.90 3.27
N GLU A 341 -18.37 5.58 3.77
CA GLU A 341 -18.59 4.41 4.65
C GLU A 341 -18.14 3.08 4.01
N GLU A 342 -18.17 2.98 2.68
CA GLU A 342 -17.66 1.81 1.97
C GLU A 342 -16.14 1.67 2.10
N VAL A 343 -15.40 2.75 1.84
CA VAL A 343 -13.93 2.81 2.01
C VAL A 343 -13.57 2.56 3.47
N ALA A 344 -14.30 3.19 4.40
CA ALA A 344 -14.11 3.01 5.84
C ALA A 344 -14.19 1.54 6.24
N ARG A 345 -15.19 0.83 5.73
CA ARG A 345 -15.42 -0.57 6.08
C ARG A 345 -14.54 -1.55 5.32
N GLU A 346 -14.05 -1.20 4.14
CA GLU A 346 -13.08 -2.01 3.41
C GLU A 346 -11.67 -1.94 3.99
N LEU A 347 -11.19 -0.74 4.34
CA LEU A 347 -9.80 -0.49 4.76
C LEU A 347 -9.59 -0.45 6.27
N TYR A 348 -10.56 0.06 7.03
CA TYR A 348 -10.36 0.37 8.45
C TYR A 348 -11.17 -0.50 9.40
N GLN A 349 -12.46 -0.73 9.10
CA GLN A 349 -13.33 -1.53 9.96
C GLN A 349 -13.36 -3.01 9.55
N GLY A 350 -12.92 -3.33 8.34
CA GLY A 350 -12.92 -4.67 7.78
C GLY A 350 -11.71 -5.47 8.28
N THR A 351 -11.93 -6.67 8.79
CA THR A 351 -10.88 -7.68 8.91
C THR A 351 -10.58 -8.22 7.52
N GLU A 352 -9.36 -8.03 7.06
CA GLU A 352 -8.91 -8.51 5.76
C GLU A 352 -8.69 -10.03 5.80
N GLU A 353 -9.64 -10.78 5.24
CA GLU A 353 -9.60 -12.25 5.27
C GLU A 353 -8.72 -12.79 4.13
N CYS A 354 -7.82 -13.72 4.46
CA CYS A 354 -7.01 -14.44 3.49
C CYS A 354 -7.79 -15.66 2.98
N ARG A 355 -8.25 -15.64 1.73
CA ARG A 355 -8.97 -16.78 1.14
C ARG A 355 -8.02 -17.67 0.35
N TYR A 356 -7.84 -18.89 0.84
CA TYR A 356 -6.99 -19.90 0.20
C TYR A 356 -7.75 -20.69 -0.86
N VAL A 357 -7.08 -20.97 -1.99
CA VAL A 357 -7.63 -21.77 -3.08
C VAL A 357 -7.75 -23.24 -2.66
N SER A 358 -6.67 -23.79 -2.08
CA SER A 358 -6.62 -25.16 -1.57
C SER A 358 -6.83 -25.19 -0.06
N THR A 359 -8.03 -25.58 0.38
CA THR A 359 -8.38 -25.72 1.80
C THR A 359 -8.33 -27.18 2.27
N LYS A 360 -8.99 -28.09 1.54
CA LYS A 360 -9.17 -29.50 1.96
C LYS A 360 -7.88 -30.31 1.97
N PHE A 361 -7.02 -30.13 0.96
CA PHE A 361 -5.83 -30.96 0.76
C PHE A 361 -4.53 -30.24 1.14
N HIS A 362 -4.62 -29.09 1.81
CA HIS A 362 -3.43 -28.29 2.13
C HIS A 362 -2.38 -29.08 2.91
N ARG A 363 -2.74 -29.73 4.02
CA ARG A 363 -1.79 -30.51 4.85
C ARG A 363 -1.13 -31.65 4.07
N LEU A 364 -1.87 -32.29 3.18
CA LEU A 364 -1.36 -33.35 2.31
C LEU A 364 -0.30 -32.80 1.34
N PHE A 365 -0.62 -31.72 0.61
CA PHE A 365 0.32 -31.12 -0.32
C PHE A 365 1.57 -30.56 0.37
N MET A 366 1.43 -29.99 1.57
CA MET A 366 2.59 -29.55 2.36
C MET A 366 3.47 -30.73 2.80
N GLY A 367 2.86 -31.85 3.20
CA GLY A 367 3.59 -33.08 3.49
C GLY A 367 4.34 -33.63 2.28
N ILE A 368 3.69 -33.66 1.11
CA ILE A 368 4.32 -34.08 -0.16
C ILE A 368 5.50 -33.16 -0.50
N ALA A 369 5.31 -31.84 -0.42
CA ALA A 369 6.37 -30.87 -0.67
C ALA A 369 7.57 -31.05 0.27
N MET A 370 7.33 -31.31 1.56
CA MET A 370 8.39 -31.55 2.53
C MET A 370 9.17 -32.83 2.22
N VAL A 371 8.50 -33.90 1.81
CA VAL A 371 9.17 -35.14 1.40
C VAL A 371 10.00 -34.93 0.14
N LEU A 372 9.45 -34.25 -0.87
CA LEU A 372 10.18 -33.90 -2.09
C LEU A 372 11.41 -33.04 -1.79
N LEU A 373 11.28 -32.07 -0.88
CA LEU A 373 12.38 -31.24 -0.43
C LEU A 373 13.49 -32.09 0.20
N MET A 374 13.14 -32.98 1.13
CA MET A 374 14.11 -33.86 1.81
C MET A 374 14.85 -34.77 0.84
N VAL A 375 14.12 -35.38 -0.12
CA VAL A 375 14.74 -36.19 -1.18
C VAL A 375 15.71 -35.36 -2.01
N ALA A 376 15.31 -34.14 -2.36
CA ALA A 376 16.15 -33.29 -3.20
C ALA A 376 17.42 -32.79 -2.51
N VAL A 377 17.35 -32.50 -1.20
CA VAL A 377 18.52 -32.15 -0.39
C VAL A 377 19.55 -33.29 -0.37
N VAL A 378 19.09 -34.54 -0.22
CA VAL A 378 19.96 -35.72 -0.26
C VAL A 378 20.62 -35.90 -1.63
N LEU A 379 19.86 -35.69 -2.73
CA LEU A 379 20.42 -35.73 -4.08
C LEU A 379 21.46 -34.63 -4.32
N LEU A 380 21.25 -33.45 -3.76
CA LEU A 380 22.17 -32.31 -3.87
C LEU A 380 23.54 -32.60 -3.23
N GLY A 381 23.56 -33.35 -2.13
CA GLY A 381 24.79 -33.80 -1.47
C GLY A 381 25.64 -34.73 -2.33
N ASN A 382 25.03 -35.43 -3.28
CA ASN A 382 25.71 -36.35 -4.19
C ASN A 382 26.07 -35.72 -5.55
N CYS A 383 25.78 -34.43 -5.75
CA CYS A 383 26.12 -33.73 -6.99
C CYS A 383 27.62 -33.52 -7.13
N ARG A 384 28.08 -33.34 -8.38
CA ARG A 384 29.48 -32.98 -8.64
C ARG A 384 29.79 -31.58 -8.12
N TRP A 385 31.07 -31.33 -7.86
CA TRP A 385 31.56 -30.04 -7.39
C TRP A 385 31.09 -28.85 -8.24
N SER A 386 31.22 -28.95 -9.56
CA SER A 386 30.86 -27.87 -10.48
C SER A 386 29.38 -27.51 -10.37
N SER A 387 28.50 -28.53 -10.32
CA SER A 387 27.06 -28.37 -10.16
C SER A 387 26.71 -27.80 -8.78
N GLN A 388 27.37 -28.27 -7.73
CA GLN A 388 27.20 -27.76 -6.36
C GLN A 388 27.56 -26.28 -6.24
N ALA A 389 28.71 -25.87 -6.77
CA ALA A 389 29.14 -24.48 -6.77
C ALA A 389 28.18 -23.58 -7.56
N LEU A 390 27.70 -24.04 -8.72
CA LEU A 390 26.71 -23.32 -9.53
C LEU A 390 25.39 -23.12 -8.78
N ILE A 391 24.86 -24.19 -8.19
CA ILE A 391 23.58 -24.16 -7.46
C ILE A 391 23.70 -23.29 -6.19
N GLY A 392 24.78 -23.43 -5.43
CA GLY A 392 24.99 -22.58 -4.24
C GLY A 392 25.22 -21.11 -4.58
N GLY A 393 25.95 -20.80 -5.66
CA GLY A 393 26.09 -19.43 -6.15
C GLY A 393 24.75 -18.81 -6.55
N ALA A 394 23.90 -19.59 -7.20
CA ALA A 394 22.52 -19.21 -7.51
C ALA A 394 21.68 -18.94 -6.26
N TYR A 395 21.79 -19.76 -5.21
CA TYR A 395 21.08 -19.53 -3.96
C TYR A 395 21.55 -18.26 -3.25
N VAL A 396 22.87 -18.01 -3.21
CA VAL A 396 23.42 -16.77 -2.66
C VAL A 396 22.92 -15.55 -3.44
N LEU A 397 22.89 -15.62 -4.77
CA LEU A 397 22.36 -14.56 -5.63
C LEU A 397 20.88 -14.29 -5.36
N LEU A 398 20.06 -15.35 -5.37
CA LEU A 398 18.62 -15.23 -5.09
C LEU A 398 18.37 -14.66 -3.70
N ASN A 399 19.07 -15.16 -2.68
CA ASN A 399 18.96 -14.64 -1.32
C ASN A 399 19.32 -13.15 -1.25
N SER A 400 20.40 -12.74 -1.92
CA SER A 400 20.81 -11.33 -1.99
C SER A 400 19.71 -10.46 -2.63
N ILE A 401 19.07 -10.95 -3.70
CA ILE A 401 17.96 -10.25 -4.35
C ILE A 401 16.75 -10.15 -3.42
N TYR A 402 16.37 -11.24 -2.73
CA TYR A 402 15.28 -11.20 -1.74
C TYR A 402 15.58 -10.20 -0.61
N TRP A 403 16.81 -10.16 -0.11
CA TRP A 403 17.22 -9.20 0.91
C TRP A 403 17.14 -7.75 0.40
N VAL A 404 17.65 -7.46 -0.81
CA VAL A 404 17.55 -6.11 -1.42
C VAL A 404 16.09 -5.71 -1.60
N CYS A 405 15.21 -6.63 -1.99
CA CYS A 405 13.79 -6.34 -2.10
C CYS A 405 13.12 -6.01 -0.75
N GLY A 406 13.67 -6.49 0.37
CA GLY A 406 13.28 -6.09 1.74
C GLY A 406 13.40 -4.58 2.00
N LEU A 407 14.28 -3.90 1.27
CA LEU A 407 14.48 -2.46 1.40
C LEU A 407 13.41 -1.63 0.67
N LEU A 408 12.55 -2.27 -0.13
CA LEU A 408 11.51 -1.58 -0.89
C LEU A 408 10.25 -1.39 -0.03
N PRO A 409 9.63 -0.19 -0.07
CA PRO A 409 8.36 0.07 0.60
C PRO A 409 7.23 -0.88 0.15
N GLN A 410 6.37 -1.27 1.09
CA GLN A 410 5.29 -2.25 0.87
C GLN A 410 4.29 -1.84 -0.23
N ARG A 411 4.15 -0.55 -0.52
CA ARG A 411 3.30 0.01 -1.60
C ARG A 411 3.62 -0.53 -3.00
N PHE A 412 4.84 -1.00 -3.25
CA PHE A 412 5.21 -1.56 -4.56
C PHE A 412 4.74 -3.00 -4.77
N PHE A 413 4.36 -3.70 -3.70
CA PHE A 413 3.98 -5.12 -3.79
C PHE A 413 2.50 -5.32 -4.07
N TRP A 414 1.66 -4.35 -3.69
CA TRP A 414 0.21 -4.45 -3.75
C TRP A 414 -0.39 -3.39 -4.67
N ASP A 415 -1.39 -3.76 -5.46
CA ASP A 415 -2.10 -2.81 -6.31
C ASP A 415 -3.25 -2.14 -5.55
N LEU A 416 -3.02 -0.91 -5.10
CA LEU A 416 -4.01 -0.08 -4.42
C LEU A 416 -4.63 0.99 -5.34
N SER A 417 -4.48 0.86 -6.67
CA SER A 417 -4.99 1.82 -7.66
C SER A 417 -6.49 2.08 -7.60
N ARG A 418 -7.25 1.19 -6.95
CA ARG A 418 -8.67 1.37 -6.64
C ARG A 418 -8.96 2.55 -5.72
N TYR A 419 -8.00 2.97 -4.90
CA TYR A 419 -8.14 4.08 -3.98
C TYR A 419 -7.33 5.27 -4.47
N THR A 420 -7.96 6.44 -4.48
CA THR A 420 -7.28 7.72 -4.64
C THR A 420 -7.00 8.29 -3.26
N PHE A 421 -5.73 8.53 -2.99
CA PHE A 421 -5.22 9.08 -1.74
C PHE A 421 -4.69 10.48 -2.00
N THR A 422 -5.27 11.48 -1.32
CA THR A 422 -4.83 12.88 -1.41
C THR A 422 -4.65 13.45 -0.01
N ASP A 423 -3.48 14.05 0.21
CA ASP A 423 -3.22 14.85 1.41
C ASP A 423 -3.89 16.22 1.26
N ILE A 424 -4.87 16.47 2.12
CA ILE A 424 -5.63 17.73 2.19
C ILE A 424 -5.32 18.46 3.51
N THR A 425 -4.15 18.21 4.10
CA THR A 425 -3.74 18.83 5.34
C THR A 425 -3.79 20.36 5.21
N PRO A 426 -4.52 21.06 6.10
CA PRO A 426 -4.62 22.51 6.07
C PRO A 426 -3.25 23.20 6.09
N ALA A 427 -3.10 24.25 5.27
CA ALA A 427 -1.82 24.94 5.09
C ALA A 427 -1.33 25.65 6.37
N ASP A 428 -2.24 26.05 7.25
CA ASP A 428 -1.94 26.61 8.57
C ASP A 428 -1.22 25.60 9.48
N VAL A 429 -1.52 24.30 9.35
CA VAL A 429 -0.81 23.25 10.11
C VAL A 429 0.53 22.91 9.46
N MET A 430 0.59 22.89 8.12
CA MET A 430 1.83 22.56 7.41
C MET A 430 2.89 23.67 7.42
N SER A 431 2.48 24.93 7.61
CA SER A 431 3.37 26.10 7.58
C SER A 431 3.98 26.46 8.93
N HIS A 432 3.58 25.81 10.02
CA HIS A 432 4.22 26.03 11.32
C HIS A 432 5.61 25.40 11.36
N ASP A 433 6.61 26.27 11.51
CA ASP A 433 8.00 25.85 11.63
C ASP A 433 8.17 25.08 12.96
N PRO A 434 8.76 23.87 12.95
CA PRO A 434 8.97 23.07 14.16
C PRO A 434 9.83 23.74 15.24
N ASN A 435 10.49 24.85 14.90
CA ASN A 435 11.41 25.57 15.75
C ASN A 435 10.75 26.65 16.62
N ASP A 436 9.55 27.14 16.24
CA ASP A 436 8.91 28.26 16.94
C ASP A 436 8.17 27.79 18.22
N GLU A 437 7.61 26.58 18.20
CA GLU A 437 6.90 26.04 19.35
C GLU A 437 6.88 24.50 19.33
N PRO A 438 7.28 23.83 20.43
CA PRO A 438 7.39 22.37 20.45
C PRO A 438 6.02 21.71 20.20
N PRO A 439 6.01 20.56 19.53
CA PRO A 439 4.78 19.85 19.20
C PRO A 439 4.13 19.29 20.47
N ASN A 440 2.88 19.72 20.73
CA ASN A 440 2.12 19.39 21.93
C ASN A 440 0.89 18.52 21.60
N PHE A 441 0.59 17.54 22.45
CA PHE A 441 -0.58 16.66 22.27
C PHE A 441 -1.90 17.42 22.26
N THR A 442 -2.06 18.38 23.16
CA THR A 442 -3.29 19.20 23.25
C THR A 442 -3.55 19.99 21.96
N ARG A 443 -2.47 20.46 21.32
CA ARG A 443 -2.54 21.22 20.07
C ARG A 443 -2.95 20.32 18.90
N THR A 444 -2.36 19.15 18.77
CA THR A 444 -2.73 18.20 17.70
C THR A 444 -4.14 17.65 17.87
N LEU A 445 -4.55 17.40 19.11
CA LEU A 445 -5.91 17.02 19.43
C LEU A 445 -6.90 18.13 19.05
N TRP A 446 -6.56 19.39 19.32
CA TRP A 446 -7.35 20.53 18.87
C TRP A 446 -7.52 20.55 17.35
N TYR A 447 -6.44 20.35 16.57
CA TYR A 447 -6.54 20.27 15.12
C TYR A 447 -7.45 19.14 14.64
N ALA A 448 -7.41 17.97 15.30
CA ALA A 448 -8.31 16.86 15.01
C ALA A 448 -9.78 17.19 15.33
N ILE A 449 -10.06 17.84 16.47
CA ILE A 449 -11.42 18.27 16.85
C ILE A 449 -11.93 19.34 15.88
N ARG A 450 -11.07 20.28 15.47
CA ARG A 450 -11.38 21.34 14.51
C ARG A 450 -11.82 20.77 13.16
N GLU A 451 -11.10 19.77 12.65
CA GLU A 451 -11.42 19.13 11.37
C GLU A 451 -12.66 18.24 11.43
N THR A 452 -12.85 17.52 12.53
CA THR A 452 -13.98 16.58 12.69
C THR A 452 -15.27 17.28 13.11
N LYS A 453 -15.18 18.41 13.83
CA LYS A 453 -16.32 19.17 14.43
C LYS A 453 -17.23 18.31 15.30
N LYS A 454 -16.70 17.24 15.88
CA LYS A 454 -17.38 16.25 16.70
C LYS A 454 -16.51 15.85 17.89
N ASP A 455 -17.16 15.61 19.02
CA ASP A 455 -16.58 15.21 20.32
C ASP A 455 -16.70 13.72 20.60
N ALA A 456 -17.74 13.06 20.10
CA ALA A 456 -18.06 11.67 20.45
C ALA A 456 -16.91 10.68 20.26
N TRP A 457 -16.03 10.87 19.27
CA TRP A 457 -14.87 10.00 19.04
C TRP A 457 -13.75 10.24 20.06
N VAL A 458 -13.61 11.45 20.62
CA VAL A 458 -12.59 11.81 21.63
C VAL A 458 -12.84 11.07 22.93
N ASP A 459 -14.09 11.07 23.39
CA ASP A 459 -14.51 10.37 24.61
C ASP A 459 -14.34 8.85 24.47
N ARG A 460 -14.69 8.30 23.31
CA ARG A 460 -14.61 6.84 23.06
C ARG A 460 -13.20 6.34 22.87
N SER A 461 -12.36 7.10 22.17
CA SER A 461 -10.94 6.75 21.96
C SER A 461 -10.10 6.86 23.23
N GLY A 462 -10.62 7.48 24.30
CA GLY A 462 -9.83 7.77 25.50
C GLY A 462 -8.69 8.74 25.21
N ALA A 463 -8.84 9.61 24.21
CA ALA A 463 -7.86 10.64 23.88
C ALA A 463 -7.67 11.64 25.02
N LEU A 464 -8.72 11.90 25.81
CA LEU A 464 -8.70 12.77 26.97
C LEU A 464 -8.97 12.02 28.28
N PRO A 465 -8.34 12.42 29.39
CA PRO A 465 -8.74 11.98 30.72
C PRO A 465 -10.19 12.36 31.01
N GLY A 466 -10.99 11.45 31.57
CA GLY A 466 -12.41 11.68 31.89
C GLY A 466 -12.69 12.63 33.07
N THR A 467 -11.80 13.57 33.35
CA THR A 467 -11.94 14.60 34.40
C THR A 467 -12.91 15.70 33.98
N LEU A 468 -13.48 16.43 34.94
CA LEU A 468 -14.39 17.55 34.66
C LEU A 468 -13.70 18.71 33.92
N GLN A 469 -12.42 18.96 34.21
CA GLN A 469 -11.61 19.99 33.57
C GLN A 469 -11.47 19.72 32.06
N TRP A 470 -11.09 18.49 31.71
CA TRP A 470 -10.94 18.09 30.31
C TRP A 470 -12.27 18.05 29.55
N LYS A 471 -13.39 17.76 30.23
CA LYS A 471 -14.72 17.90 29.63
C LYS A 471 -15.08 19.36 29.33
N LYS A 472 -14.85 20.27 30.28
CA LYS A 472 -15.04 21.72 30.07
C LYS A 472 -14.18 22.21 28.90
N TRP A 473 -12.91 21.81 28.86
CA TRP A 473 -12.01 22.14 27.75
C TRP A 473 -12.52 21.59 26.40
N LEU A 474 -13.00 20.34 26.36
CA LEU A 474 -13.52 19.72 25.14
C LEU A 474 -14.78 20.44 24.63
N GLU A 475 -15.67 20.87 25.52
CA GLU A 475 -16.86 21.65 25.17
C GLU A 475 -16.49 23.02 24.58
N GLU A 476 -15.56 23.73 25.22
CA GLU A 476 -15.05 25.03 24.73
C GLU A 476 -14.34 24.87 23.37
N ALA A 477 -13.50 23.85 23.21
CA ALA A 477 -12.86 23.50 21.95
C ALA A 477 -13.90 23.25 20.85
N LEU A 478 -14.88 22.38 21.13
CA LEU A 478 -15.90 22.03 20.14
C LEU A 478 -16.75 23.24 19.74
N LYS A 479 -17.01 24.18 20.67
CA LYS A 479 -17.66 25.45 20.36
C LYS A 479 -16.81 26.29 19.40
N ALA A 480 -15.52 26.48 19.69
CA ALA A 480 -14.60 27.20 18.82
C ALA A 480 -14.47 26.56 17.42
N ALA A 481 -14.47 25.21 17.35
CA ALA A 481 -14.42 24.47 16.09
C ALA A 481 -15.68 24.66 15.23
N LYS A 482 -16.86 24.73 15.86
CA LYS A 482 -18.14 24.99 15.17
C LYS A 482 -18.24 26.43 14.69
N GLU A 483 -17.70 27.37 15.46
CA GLU A 483 -17.64 28.80 15.12
C GLU A 483 -16.58 29.10 14.03
N GLY A 484 -15.68 28.16 13.75
CA GLY A 484 -14.63 28.32 12.74
C GLY A 484 -13.47 29.19 13.19
N ASN A 485 -13.22 29.28 14.50
CA ASN A 485 -12.10 30.04 15.05
C ASN A 485 -10.79 29.24 14.93
N TYR A 486 -10.01 29.50 13.88
CA TYR A 486 -8.76 28.77 13.61
C TYR A 486 -7.61 29.11 14.58
N SER A 487 -7.62 30.31 15.17
CA SER A 487 -6.55 30.83 16.04
C SER A 487 -6.87 30.70 17.53
N TRP A 488 -7.78 29.78 17.90
CA TRP A 488 -8.08 29.53 19.31
C TRP A 488 -6.88 28.90 20.00
N ASP A 489 -6.42 29.52 21.09
CA ASP A 489 -5.29 29.04 21.88
C ASP A 489 -5.71 27.86 22.77
N ALA A 490 -5.62 26.67 22.19
CA ALA A 490 -6.00 25.42 22.82
C ALA A 490 -5.09 25.05 24.01
N VAL A 491 -3.81 25.42 23.97
CA VAL A 491 -2.81 25.06 24.99
C VAL A 491 -2.90 26.02 26.17
N GLY A 492 -2.89 27.33 25.92
CA GLY A 492 -3.04 28.33 26.97
C GLY A 492 -4.38 28.17 27.71
N ARG A 493 -5.47 27.90 26.97
CA ARG A 493 -6.76 27.67 27.61
C ARG A 493 -6.81 26.42 28.48
N LYS A 494 -6.10 25.35 28.08
CA LYS A 494 -5.94 24.17 28.93
C LYS A 494 -5.22 24.56 30.24
N ASP A 495 -4.12 25.29 30.14
CA ASP A 495 -3.31 25.68 31.29
C ASP A 495 -4.07 26.60 32.26
N GLU A 496 -4.97 27.45 31.77
CA GLU A 496 -5.90 28.23 32.58
C GLU A 496 -6.90 27.34 33.34
N ILE A 497 -7.58 26.43 32.65
CA ILE A 497 -8.59 25.54 33.27
C ILE A 497 -7.94 24.63 34.33
N MET A 498 -6.72 24.16 34.09
CA MET A 498 -5.97 23.36 35.06
C MET A 498 -5.57 24.17 36.30
N ARG A 499 -5.39 25.49 36.17
CA ARG A 499 -5.06 26.41 37.27
C ARG A 499 -6.27 26.83 38.09
N GLU A 500 -7.46 26.86 37.49
CA GLU A 500 -8.72 27.24 38.15
C GLU A 500 -9.12 26.29 39.29
N ASN A 501 -8.72 25.01 39.27
CA ASN A 501 -9.12 24.04 40.31
C ASN A 501 -8.15 22.84 40.45
N PRO A 502 -7.02 22.98 41.18
CA PRO A 502 -6.00 21.93 41.29
C PRO A 502 -6.49 20.64 42.00
N ASP A 503 -7.54 20.69 42.82
CA ASP A 503 -8.02 19.58 43.64
C ASP A 503 -8.99 18.61 42.90
N ALA A 504 -9.41 18.95 41.68
CA ALA A 504 -10.38 18.16 40.91
C ALA A 504 -9.83 16.84 40.33
N TYR A 505 -8.51 16.59 40.46
CA TYR A 505 -7.89 15.31 40.09
C TYR A 505 -8.40 14.11 40.93
N VAL A 506 -9.04 14.36 42.08
CA VAL A 506 -9.34 13.34 43.11
C VAL A 506 -10.77 12.78 43.04
N SER A 507 -11.72 13.40 42.33
CA SER A 507 -13.15 13.15 42.57
C SER A 507 -13.81 11.95 41.85
N ARG A 508 -13.07 10.89 41.49
CA ARG A 508 -13.68 9.69 40.85
C ARG A 508 -13.42 8.34 41.53
N GLU A 509 -13.13 8.31 42.84
CA GLU A 509 -13.14 7.04 43.59
C GLU A 509 -14.34 6.84 44.53
N GLN A 510 -15.21 7.84 44.72
CA GLN A 510 -16.33 7.68 45.66
C GLN A 510 -17.62 8.31 45.13
N SER A 511 -18.33 7.62 44.23
CA SER A 511 -19.80 7.51 44.26
C SER A 511 -20.36 6.78 43.03
N TYR A 512 -21.27 5.84 43.32
CA TYR A 512 -22.15 5.03 42.46
C TYR A 512 -21.60 3.70 41.90
N PRO A 513 -22.28 2.56 42.18
CA PRO A 513 -21.93 1.26 41.61
C PRO A 513 -22.32 1.24 40.12
N VAL A 514 -21.32 1.26 39.25
CA VAL A 514 -21.49 1.03 37.82
C VAL A 514 -21.94 -0.42 37.62
N ARG A 515 -23.11 -0.62 37.00
CA ARG A 515 -23.46 -1.93 36.42
C ARG A 515 -22.37 -2.29 35.41
N GLN A 516 -21.59 -3.30 35.73
CA GLN A 516 -20.62 -3.92 34.83
C GLN A 516 -21.37 -4.45 33.60
N HIS A 517 -21.40 -3.66 32.53
CA HIS A 517 -21.35 -4.29 31.21
C HIS A 517 -19.91 -4.73 31.01
N GLN A 518 -19.71 -6.05 30.93
CA GLN A 518 -18.43 -6.69 30.62
C GLN A 518 -17.91 -6.19 29.26
N SER A 519 -17.18 -5.08 29.24
CA SER A 519 -16.13 -4.85 28.27
C SER A 519 -14.84 -5.37 28.89
N GLY A 520 -14.26 -6.40 28.25
CA GLY A 520 -13.07 -7.07 28.74
C GLY A 520 -11.90 -6.10 28.89
N HIS A 521 -11.60 -5.72 30.13
CA HIS A 521 -10.38 -5.03 30.48
C HIS A 521 -9.25 -6.08 30.57
N TRP A 522 -8.40 -6.14 29.55
CA TRP A 522 -7.17 -6.91 29.64
C TRP A 522 -6.11 -6.08 30.41
N PRO A 523 -5.47 -6.61 31.46
CA PRO A 523 -4.54 -5.85 32.31
C PRO A 523 -3.26 -5.33 31.62
N ASN A 524 -3.04 -5.66 30.35
CA ASN A 524 -1.90 -5.27 29.53
C ASN A 524 -2.39 -4.93 28.11
N ASP A 525 -3.05 -3.78 27.92
CA ASP A 525 -3.31 -3.25 26.57
C ASP A 525 -2.07 -2.47 26.10
N PRO A 526 -1.23 -3.01 25.19
CA PRO A 526 -0.06 -2.33 24.67
C PRO A 526 -0.40 -1.09 23.82
N ALA A 527 -1.69 -0.80 23.58
CA ALA A 527 -2.19 0.40 22.92
C ALA A 527 -2.88 1.38 23.90
N ALA A 528 -2.98 1.06 25.19
CA ALA A 528 -3.56 1.95 26.20
C ALA A 528 -2.53 3.00 26.67
N GLN A 529 -2.19 3.95 25.80
CA GLN A 529 -1.41 5.12 26.22
C GLN A 529 -2.37 6.28 26.54
N LYS A 530 -2.50 6.58 27.83
CA LYS A 530 -3.11 7.84 28.29
C LYS A 530 -2.21 9.00 27.83
N ALA A 531 -2.78 10.19 27.65
CA ALA A 531 -1.99 11.38 27.33
C ALA A 531 -0.80 11.52 28.31
N PRO A 532 0.40 11.96 27.85
CA PRO A 532 1.59 12.05 28.69
C PRO A 532 1.29 12.85 29.97
N LEU A 533 1.60 12.28 31.14
CA LEU A 533 1.23 12.86 32.45
C LEU A 533 1.79 14.28 32.65
N ASP A 534 2.97 14.54 32.11
CA ASP A 534 3.66 15.83 32.02
C ASP A 534 2.92 16.88 31.19
N GLN A 535 2.11 16.47 30.21
CA GLN A 535 1.28 17.36 29.40
C GLN A 535 -0.16 17.46 29.91
N VAL A 536 -0.60 16.49 30.71
CA VAL A 536 -1.90 16.46 31.38
C VAL A 536 -1.88 17.33 32.63
N GLN A 537 -0.79 17.33 33.38
CA GLN A 537 -0.57 18.15 34.57
C GLN A 537 0.06 19.50 34.19
N PRO A 538 -0.22 20.59 34.94
CA PRO A 538 0.43 21.87 34.71
C PRO A 538 1.96 21.74 34.93
N SER A 539 2.76 22.31 34.02
CA SER A 539 4.21 22.40 34.18
C SER A 539 4.54 23.19 35.45
N PRO A 540 5.41 22.68 36.35
CA PRO A 540 5.66 23.32 37.64
C PRO A 540 6.44 24.64 37.60
N TYR A 541 6.85 25.16 36.42
CA TYR A 541 7.64 26.40 36.36
C TYR A 541 7.30 27.28 35.15
N GLN A 542 6.48 28.31 35.38
CA GLN A 542 6.53 29.58 34.65
C GLN A 542 5.97 30.69 35.56
N HIS A 543 6.87 31.31 36.33
CA HIS A 543 6.58 32.58 37.01
C HIS A 543 6.73 33.73 35.99
N PRO A 544 5.77 34.66 35.90
CA PRO A 544 5.97 35.89 35.16
C PRO A 544 6.75 36.90 36.01
N GLY A 545 7.81 37.49 35.44
CA GLY A 545 8.37 38.79 35.82
C GLY A 545 8.76 38.99 37.29
N GLY A 546 10.04 38.77 37.60
CA GLY A 546 10.71 39.37 38.75
C GLY A 546 11.89 40.18 38.27
N THR A 547 11.76 41.51 38.29
CA THR A 547 12.86 42.46 38.17
C THR A 547 13.89 42.22 39.28
N LEU A 548 15.14 42.03 38.89
CA LEU A 548 16.35 42.66 39.46
C LEU A 548 17.51 42.51 38.48
#